data_AF-A0A7S4ICK2-F1
#
_entry.id   AF-A0A7S4ICK2-F1
#
_cell.length_a   1.000
_cell.length_b   1.000
_cell.length_c   1.000
_cell.angle_alpha   90.00
_cell.angle_beta   90.00
_cell.angle_gamma   90.00
#
_symmetry.space_group_name_H-M   'P 1'
#
loop_
_entity.id
_entity.type
_entity.pdbx_description
1 polymer ?
#
loop_
_entity_poly.entity_id
_entity_poly.type
_entity_poly.pdbx_seq_one_letter_code
_entity_poly.pdbx_strand_id
1 'polypeptide(L)'
;EEQEQIVQDLETKIETLEQQLKLSTRGAEELNSLQEDFQRTAQQLSALQQQYVALQDSHANLQDELRDQQTSNQSEDLLKEKGNLEASLRDTQAKVTAQQEQIESLQQSLKEKENLFVSVQHEKSSILTNLNTMETRLTELEREKKALAARLELASATPAAANSAEQKPKPRSIDESETDESEQHGNRKEPPKDKNLLHFAQVEALHEDEKKRSQQKIEDLSRLLEESQSINRLNKIQVNGLKEDIRELERSRKREDANLDYLKNVIVKYMETHDKEALLPVISTILQFNPQEVSRIKNAQPQSPSIWNLWSSPRKPAQDITTRRKSQTNTQ
;
A
#
# COMPACT_ATOMS: atom_id res chain seq x y z
N GLU A 1 31.31 99.42 67.77
CA GLU A 1 31.54 98.18 68.56
C GLU A 1 30.26 97.36 68.78
N GLU A 2 29.41 97.61 69.79
CA GLU A 2 28.23 96.73 70.03
C GLU A 2 27.26 96.65 68.84
N GLN A 3 26.98 97.78 68.18
CA GLN A 3 26.10 97.79 67.00
C GLN A 3 26.71 97.09 65.78
N GLU A 4 28.02 97.16 65.59
CA GLU A 4 28.71 96.45 64.50
C GLU A 4 28.72 94.94 64.74
N GLN A 5 28.84 94.53 66.00
CA GLN A 5 28.80 93.11 66.36
C GLN A 5 27.41 92.50 66.15
N ILE A 6 26.35 93.27 66.45
CA ILE A 6 24.97 92.86 66.14
C ILE A 6 24.75 92.76 64.63
N VAL A 7 25.29 93.69 63.84
CA VAL A 7 25.18 93.65 62.37
C VAL A 7 25.90 92.43 61.80
N GLN A 8 27.13 92.13 62.25
CA GLN A 8 27.87 90.93 61.83
C GLN A 8 27.16 89.61 62.24
N ASP A 9 26.58 89.55 63.43
CA ASP A 9 25.79 88.40 63.87
C ASP A 9 24.51 88.22 63.05
N LEU A 10 23.89 89.33 62.61
CA LEU A 10 22.72 89.28 61.72
C LEU A 10 23.12 88.87 60.29
N GLU A 11 24.23 89.35 59.77
CA GLU A 11 24.75 88.97 58.44
C GLU A 11 25.07 87.47 58.37
N THR A 12 25.77 86.93 59.37
CA THR A 12 26.06 85.49 59.43
C THR A 12 24.79 84.64 59.60
N LYS A 13 23.78 85.14 60.34
CA LYS A 13 22.47 84.48 60.42
C LYS A 13 21.73 84.50 59.09
N ILE A 14 21.75 85.61 58.36
CA ILE A 14 21.14 85.69 57.02
C ILE A 14 21.84 84.72 56.08
N GLU A 15 23.17 84.69 56.07
CA GLU A 15 23.96 83.82 55.19
C GLU A 15 23.73 82.33 55.48
N THR A 16 23.64 81.96 56.76
CA THR A 16 23.30 80.58 57.17
C THR A 16 21.86 80.20 56.82
N LEU A 17 20.89 81.11 56.98
CA LEU A 17 19.50 80.88 56.55
C LEU A 17 19.40 80.76 55.03
N GLU A 18 20.12 81.57 54.26
CA GLU A 18 20.17 81.46 52.79
C GLU A 18 20.77 80.13 52.33
N GLN A 19 21.82 79.64 53.00
CA GLN A 19 22.38 78.32 52.72
C GLN A 19 21.39 77.20 53.04
N GLN A 20 20.67 77.29 54.17
CA GLN A 20 19.61 76.33 54.52
C GLN A 20 18.47 76.34 53.49
N LEU A 21 18.08 77.52 53.02
CA LEU A 21 17.05 77.68 51.99
C LEU A 21 17.49 77.04 50.66
N LYS A 22 18.74 77.26 50.24
CA LYS A 22 19.32 76.65 49.02
C LYS A 22 19.39 75.12 49.11
N LEU A 23 19.75 74.58 50.27
CA LEU A 23 19.75 73.13 50.50
C LEU A 23 18.32 72.57 50.47
N SER A 24 17.36 73.27 51.07
CA SER A 24 15.95 72.88 51.05
C SER A 24 15.33 72.94 49.64
N THR A 25 15.67 73.96 48.84
CA THR A 25 15.18 74.05 47.44
C THR A 25 15.76 72.96 46.58
N ARG A 26 17.06 72.66 46.74
CA ARG A 26 17.71 71.55 46.04
C ARG A 26 17.09 70.19 46.41
N GLY A 27 16.81 69.96 47.70
CA GLY A 27 16.12 68.76 48.15
C GLY A 27 14.70 68.63 47.57
N ALA A 28 13.98 69.75 47.41
CA ALA A 28 12.66 69.76 46.77
C ALA A 28 12.73 69.48 45.25
N GLU A 29 13.76 69.98 44.56
CA GLU A 29 14.01 69.69 43.15
C GLU A 29 14.34 68.22 42.91
N GLU A 30 15.18 67.62 43.76
CA GLU A 30 15.51 66.19 43.72
C GLU A 30 14.29 65.30 44.01
N LEU A 31 13.40 65.72 44.92
CA LEU A 31 12.13 65.03 45.17
C LEU A 31 11.19 65.10 43.96
N ASN A 32 11.12 66.26 43.29
CA ASN A 32 10.30 66.43 42.10
C ASN A 32 10.82 65.59 40.92
N SER A 33 12.14 65.55 40.70
CA SER A 33 12.73 64.72 39.63
C SER A 33 12.50 63.23 39.90
N LEU A 34 12.63 62.79 41.14
CA LEU A 34 12.35 61.40 41.52
C LEU A 34 10.87 61.04 41.34
N GLN A 35 9.97 61.99 41.61
CA GLN A 35 8.54 61.80 41.38
C GLN A 35 8.19 61.70 39.89
N GLU A 36 8.83 62.49 39.03
CA GLU A 36 8.68 62.37 37.58
C GLU A 36 9.19 61.02 37.06
N ASP A 37 10.34 60.56 37.54
CA ASP A 37 10.89 59.26 37.18
C ASP A 37 10.00 58.10 37.66
N PHE A 38 9.42 58.21 38.85
CA PHE A 38 8.42 57.25 39.33
C PHE A 38 7.17 57.22 38.44
N GLN A 39 6.67 58.38 38.00
CA GLN A 39 5.55 58.43 37.06
C GLN A 39 5.88 57.83 35.70
N ARG A 40 7.08 58.09 35.17
CA ARG A 40 7.55 57.50 33.90
C ARG A 40 7.66 55.98 33.98
N THR A 41 8.26 55.47 35.05
CA THR A 41 8.39 54.01 35.25
C THR A 41 7.03 53.35 35.45
N ALA A 42 6.09 53.99 36.17
CA ALA A 42 4.72 53.49 36.30
C ALA A 42 3.98 53.43 34.95
N GLN A 43 4.15 54.44 34.09
CA GLN A 43 3.60 54.44 32.72
C GLN A 43 4.22 53.36 31.84
N GLN A 44 5.53 53.12 31.95
CA GLN A 44 6.19 52.03 31.23
C GLN A 44 5.68 50.66 31.68
N LEU A 45 5.47 50.48 32.98
CA LEU A 45 5.00 49.21 33.54
C LEU A 45 3.55 48.93 33.13
N SER A 46 2.68 49.95 33.10
CA SER A 46 1.31 49.79 32.61
C SER A 46 1.25 49.49 31.10
N ALA A 47 2.09 50.13 30.29
CA ALA A 47 2.21 49.84 28.86
C ALA A 47 2.69 48.41 28.60
N LEU A 48 3.69 47.95 29.36
CA LEU A 48 4.19 46.58 29.26
C LEU A 48 3.13 45.55 29.67
N GLN A 49 2.34 45.85 30.71
CA GLN A 49 1.24 45.00 31.14
C GLN A 49 0.15 44.90 30.07
N GLN A 50 -0.20 46.00 29.40
CA GLN A 50 -1.14 45.98 28.27
C GLN A 50 -0.61 45.14 27.10
N GLN A 51 0.69 45.24 26.79
CA GLN A 51 1.30 44.39 25.76
C GLN A 51 1.28 42.91 26.13
N TYR A 52 1.51 42.57 27.40
CA TYR A 52 1.45 41.19 27.87
C TYR A 52 0.05 40.60 27.72
N VAL A 53 -0.99 41.36 28.09
CA VAL A 53 -2.39 40.94 27.91
C VAL A 53 -2.74 40.75 26.43
N ALA A 54 -2.37 41.70 25.57
CA ALA A 54 -2.61 41.58 24.13
C ALA A 54 -1.89 40.37 23.50
N LEU A 55 -0.68 40.07 23.97
CA LEU A 55 0.08 38.90 23.52
C LEU A 55 -0.56 37.60 24.00
N GLN A 56 -1.08 37.58 25.24
CA GLN A 56 -1.79 36.45 25.82
C GLN A 56 -3.10 36.16 25.06
N ASP A 57 -3.86 37.19 24.71
CA ASP A 57 -5.10 37.06 23.92
C ASP A 57 -4.79 36.54 22.51
N SER A 58 -3.72 37.04 21.88
CA SER A 58 -3.27 36.54 20.58
C SER A 58 -2.85 35.07 20.64
N HIS A 59 -2.14 34.66 21.69
CA HIS A 59 -1.77 33.27 21.90
C HIS A 59 -3.01 32.37 22.10
N ALA A 60 -4.00 32.81 22.87
CA ALA A 60 -5.25 32.07 23.06
C ALA A 60 -5.99 31.86 21.73
N ASN A 61 -6.12 32.92 20.92
CA ASN A 61 -6.76 32.84 19.60
C ASN A 61 -6.01 31.90 18.64
N LEU A 62 -4.67 31.98 18.58
CA LEU A 62 -3.86 31.08 17.75
C LEU A 62 -3.97 29.62 18.21
N GLN A 63 -4.09 29.40 19.52
CA GLN A 63 -4.25 28.06 20.09
C GLN A 63 -5.61 27.46 19.76
N ASP A 64 -6.68 28.27 19.81
CA ASP A 64 -8.03 27.84 19.42
C ASP A 64 -8.10 27.57 17.90
N GLU A 65 -7.51 28.43 17.07
CA GLU A 65 -7.49 28.22 15.62
C GLU A 65 -6.66 26.99 15.21
N LEU A 66 -5.55 26.71 15.92
CA LEU A 66 -4.79 25.48 15.71
C LEU A 66 -5.63 24.24 16.08
N ARG A 67 -6.42 24.32 17.15
CA ARG A 67 -7.29 23.22 17.60
C ARG A 67 -8.43 22.98 16.61
N ASP A 68 -9.01 24.04 16.06
CA ASP A 68 -10.07 23.95 15.04
C ASP A 68 -9.53 23.37 13.73
N GLN A 69 -8.33 23.78 13.29
CA GLN A 69 -7.68 23.18 12.12
C GLN A 69 -7.34 21.69 12.32
N GLN A 70 -6.84 21.32 13.49
CA GLN A 70 -6.53 19.91 13.80
C GLN A 70 -7.78 19.04 13.81
N THR A 71 -8.86 19.50 14.44
CA THR A 71 -10.12 18.74 14.52
C THR A 71 -10.84 18.66 13.18
N SER A 72 -10.87 19.76 12.40
CA SER A 72 -11.47 19.78 11.07
C SER A 72 -10.75 18.81 10.12
N ASN A 73 -9.42 18.92 10.00
CA ASN A 73 -8.65 18.08 9.07
C ASN A 73 -8.72 16.59 9.43
N GLN A 74 -8.56 16.24 10.72
CA GLN A 74 -8.66 14.84 11.15
C GLN A 74 -10.05 14.26 10.94
N SER A 75 -11.11 15.04 11.20
CA SER A 75 -12.48 14.55 10.99
C SER A 75 -12.81 14.32 9.52
N GLU A 76 -12.36 15.21 8.63
CA GLU A 76 -12.64 15.11 7.20
C GLU A 76 -11.86 13.96 6.54
N ASP A 77 -10.60 13.77 6.93
CA ASP A 77 -9.77 12.66 6.46
C ASP A 77 -10.32 11.31 6.94
N LEU A 78 -10.72 11.20 8.21
CA LEU A 78 -11.34 9.99 8.75
C LEU A 78 -12.70 9.68 8.08
N LEU A 79 -13.49 10.70 7.75
CA LEU A 79 -14.75 10.51 7.02
C LEU A 79 -14.52 10.03 5.58
N LYS A 80 -13.52 10.59 4.88
CA LYS A 80 -13.13 10.12 3.54
C LYS A 80 -12.61 8.68 3.58
N GLU A 81 -11.75 8.36 4.54
CA GLU A 81 -11.23 7.00 4.70
C GLU A 81 -12.34 6.00 5.02
N LYS A 82 -13.24 6.36 5.95
CA LYS A 82 -14.42 5.54 6.26
C LYS A 82 -15.30 5.33 5.03
N GLY A 83 -15.57 6.37 4.23
CA GLY A 83 -16.34 6.25 2.99
C GLY A 83 -15.69 5.31 1.98
N ASN A 84 -14.36 5.40 1.83
CA ASN A 84 -13.60 4.51 0.94
C ASN A 84 -13.62 3.06 1.41
N LEU A 85 -13.47 2.83 2.72
CA LEU A 85 -13.57 1.48 3.30
C LEU A 85 -14.97 0.90 3.16
N GLU A 86 -16.02 1.69 3.37
CA GLU A 86 -17.41 1.27 3.17
C GLU A 86 -17.71 0.92 1.70
N ALA A 87 -17.18 1.70 0.75
CA ALA A 87 -17.29 1.39 -0.68
C ALA A 87 -16.59 0.08 -1.03
N SER A 88 -15.36 -0.12 -0.55
CA SER A 88 -14.61 -1.36 -0.76
C SER A 88 -15.30 -2.58 -0.11
N LEU A 89 -15.91 -2.39 1.07
CA LEU A 89 -16.70 -3.42 1.72
C LEU A 89 -17.93 -3.80 0.88
N ARG A 90 -18.65 -2.83 0.31
CA ARG A 90 -19.78 -3.12 -0.60
C ARG A 90 -19.33 -3.87 -1.84
N ASP A 91 -18.22 -3.48 -2.46
CA ASP A 91 -17.69 -4.15 -3.65
C ASP A 91 -17.27 -5.60 -3.37
N THR A 92 -16.60 -5.83 -2.24
CA THR A 92 -16.23 -7.20 -1.82
C THR A 92 -17.45 -8.03 -1.49
N GLN A 93 -18.45 -7.46 -0.82
CA GLN A 93 -19.72 -8.13 -0.55
C GLN A 93 -20.46 -8.50 -1.83
N ALA A 94 -20.53 -7.60 -2.82
CA ALA A 94 -21.13 -7.86 -4.12
C ALA A 94 -20.39 -8.97 -4.90
N LYS A 95 -19.05 -9.02 -4.81
CA LYS A 95 -18.26 -10.11 -5.39
C LYS A 95 -18.54 -11.45 -4.70
N VAL A 96 -18.68 -11.47 -3.38
CA VAL A 96 -19.01 -12.68 -2.63
C VAL A 96 -20.41 -13.18 -3.00
N THR A 97 -21.41 -12.30 -3.10
CA THR A 97 -22.76 -12.71 -3.51
C THR A 97 -22.79 -13.24 -4.94
N ALA A 98 -22.07 -12.61 -5.88
CA ALA A 98 -21.96 -13.11 -7.26
C ALA A 98 -21.26 -14.48 -7.34
N GLN A 99 -20.20 -14.69 -6.55
CA GLN A 99 -19.55 -15.99 -6.47
C GLN A 99 -20.46 -17.06 -5.84
N GLN A 100 -21.25 -16.69 -4.85
CA GLN A 100 -22.22 -17.59 -4.22
C GLN A 100 -23.30 -18.03 -5.23
N GLU A 101 -23.85 -17.10 -6.01
CA GLU A 101 -24.80 -17.42 -7.09
C GLU A 101 -24.18 -18.34 -8.14
N GLN A 102 -22.91 -18.12 -8.51
CA GLN A 102 -22.20 -18.99 -9.44
C GLN A 102 -22.04 -20.41 -8.87
N ILE A 103 -21.69 -20.55 -7.60
CA ILE A 103 -21.59 -21.86 -6.93
C ILE A 103 -22.94 -22.57 -6.93
N GLU A 104 -24.02 -21.86 -6.62
CA GLU A 104 -25.37 -22.43 -6.62
C GLU A 104 -25.81 -22.91 -8.00
N SER A 105 -25.52 -22.14 -9.05
CA SER A 105 -25.80 -22.56 -10.44
C SER A 105 -25.01 -23.81 -10.85
N LEU A 106 -23.73 -23.90 -10.44
CA LEU A 106 -22.91 -25.08 -10.69
C LEU A 106 -23.41 -26.30 -9.93
N GLN A 107 -23.88 -26.13 -8.69
CA GLN A 107 -24.48 -27.21 -7.90
C GLN A 107 -25.78 -27.73 -8.53
N GLN A 108 -26.62 -26.84 -9.07
CA GLN A 108 -27.83 -27.26 -9.79
C GLN A 108 -27.48 -28.05 -11.05
N SER A 109 -26.54 -27.56 -11.87
CA SER A 109 -26.07 -28.28 -13.06
C SER A 109 -25.45 -29.64 -12.71
N LEU A 110 -24.73 -29.73 -11.58
CA LEU A 110 -24.17 -30.97 -11.11
C LEU A 110 -25.27 -31.97 -10.71
N LYS A 111 -26.30 -31.53 -9.98
CA LYS A 111 -27.47 -32.36 -9.64
C LYS A 111 -28.22 -32.84 -10.88
N GLU A 112 -28.38 -32.00 -11.89
CA GLU A 112 -28.99 -32.40 -13.17
C GLU A 112 -28.16 -33.50 -13.86
N LYS A 113 -26.83 -33.34 -13.90
CA LYS A 113 -25.95 -34.37 -14.46
C LYS A 113 -25.96 -35.67 -13.66
N GLU A 114 -26.05 -35.60 -12.33
CA GLU A 114 -26.21 -36.79 -11.47
C GLU A 114 -27.53 -37.52 -11.78
N ASN A 115 -28.64 -36.81 -11.95
CA ASN A 115 -29.92 -37.41 -12.31
C ASN A 115 -29.87 -38.09 -13.68
N LEU A 116 -29.25 -37.44 -14.68
CA LEU A 116 -29.04 -38.04 -15.99
C LEU A 116 -28.16 -39.29 -15.91
N PHE A 117 -27.10 -39.25 -15.10
CA PHE A 117 -26.22 -40.40 -14.89
C PHE A 117 -26.97 -41.58 -14.28
N VAL A 118 -27.84 -41.35 -13.29
CA VAL A 118 -28.69 -42.39 -12.69
C VAL A 118 -29.64 -42.98 -13.74
N SER A 119 -30.25 -42.16 -14.60
CA SER A 119 -31.12 -42.63 -15.69
C SER A 119 -30.37 -43.52 -16.68
N VAL A 120 -29.18 -43.09 -17.12
CA VAL A 120 -28.33 -43.87 -18.04
C VAL A 120 -27.87 -45.18 -17.39
N GLN A 121 -27.56 -45.18 -16.08
CA GLN A 121 -27.26 -46.39 -15.33
C GLN A 121 -28.45 -47.37 -15.33
N HIS A 122 -29.67 -46.86 -15.10
CA HIS A 122 -30.87 -47.68 -15.12
C HIS A 122 -31.12 -48.28 -16.52
N GLU A 123 -31.01 -47.48 -17.59
CA GLU A 123 -31.11 -47.96 -18.97
C GLU A 123 -30.06 -49.03 -19.28
N LYS A 124 -28.80 -48.80 -18.89
CA LYS A 124 -27.73 -49.80 -19.04
C LYS A 124 -28.08 -51.12 -18.33
N SER A 125 -28.61 -51.04 -17.11
CA SER A 125 -29.02 -52.23 -16.36
C SER A 125 -30.16 -52.99 -17.05
N SER A 126 -31.15 -52.27 -17.58
CA SER A 126 -32.26 -52.85 -18.35
C SER A 126 -31.76 -53.54 -19.63
N ILE A 127 -30.87 -52.88 -20.38
CA ILE A 127 -30.27 -53.45 -21.60
C ILE A 127 -29.48 -54.72 -21.25
N LEU A 128 -28.71 -54.73 -20.17
CA LEU A 128 -27.98 -55.93 -19.72
C LEU A 128 -28.92 -57.09 -19.37
N THR A 129 -30.05 -56.82 -18.70
CA THR A 129 -31.05 -57.88 -18.43
C THR A 129 -31.69 -58.41 -19.71
N ASN A 130 -31.99 -57.54 -20.68
CA ASN A 130 -32.51 -57.94 -21.97
C ASN A 130 -31.48 -58.75 -22.77
N LEU A 131 -30.22 -58.37 -22.73
CA LEU A 131 -29.14 -59.11 -23.40
C LEU A 131 -28.97 -60.50 -22.79
N ASN A 132 -28.96 -60.61 -21.46
CA ASN A 132 -28.90 -61.91 -20.77
C ASN A 132 -30.11 -62.80 -21.11
N THR A 133 -31.33 -62.24 -21.19
CA THR A 133 -32.50 -63.03 -21.59
C THR A 133 -32.40 -63.51 -23.03
N MET A 134 -31.92 -62.66 -23.96
CA MET A 134 -31.67 -63.07 -25.35
C MET A 134 -30.58 -64.14 -25.44
N GLU A 135 -29.50 -64.03 -24.66
CA GLU A 135 -28.46 -65.07 -24.57
C GLU A 135 -29.03 -66.40 -24.07
N THR A 136 -29.84 -66.40 -23.00
CA THR A 136 -30.48 -67.64 -22.53
C THR A 136 -31.36 -68.28 -23.60
N ARG A 137 -32.15 -67.47 -24.32
CA ARG A 137 -32.99 -67.95 -25.42
C ARG A 137 -32.16 -68.50 -26.59
N LEU A 138 -31.03 -67.88 -26.92
CA LEU A 138 -30.11 -68.40 -27.93
C LEU A 138 -29.56 -69.77 -27.51
N THR A 139 -29.12 -69.93 -26.26
CA THR A 139 -28.63 -71.22 -25.75
C THR A 139 -29.71 -72.30 -25.75
N GLU A 140 -30.97 -71.93 -25.48
CA GLU A 140 -32.10 -72.85 -25.53
C GLU A 140 -32.43 -73.27 -26.96
N LEU A 141 -32.48 -72.32 -27.91
CA LEU A 141 -32.67 -72.61 -29.33
C LEU A 141 -31.52 -73.45 -29.90
N GLU A 142 -30.28 -73.23 -29.47
CA GLU A 142 -29.16 -74.09 -29.85
C GLU A 142 -29.32 -75.51 -29.33
N ARG A 143 -29.82 -75.68 -28.09
CA ARG A 143 -30.13 -76.98 -27.51
C ARG A 143 -31.26 -77.68 -28.25
N GLU A 144 -32.33 -76.96 -28.59
CA GLU A 144 -33.45 -77.47 -29.39
C GLU A 144 -32.99 -77.88 -30.79
N LYS A 145 -32.22 -77.03 -31.48
CA LYS A 145 -31.62 -77.34 -32.77
C LYS A 145 -30.79 -78.61 -32.70
N LYS A 146 -29.95 -78.77 -31.67
CA LYS A 146 -29.14 -79.97 -31.46
C LYS A 146 -30.00 -81.21 -31.17
N ALA A 147 -31.07 -81.07 -30.39
CA ALA A 147 -32.00 -82.16 -30.09
C ALA A 147 -32.81 -82.61 -31.33
N LEU A 148 -33.24 -81.65 -32.15
CA LEU A 148 -33.91 -81.92 -33.42
C LEU A 148 -32.95 -82.58 -34.43
N ALA A 149 -31.71 -82.09 -34.53
CA ALA A 149 -30.69 -82.73 -35.35
C ALA A 149 -30.43 -84.19 -34.92
N ALA A 150 -30.32 -84.45 -33.61
CA ALA A 150 -30.16 -85.81 -33.09
C ALA A 150 -31.39 -86.70 -33.36
N ARG A 151 -32.61 -86.15 -33.32
CA ARG A 151 -33.84 -86.87 -33.70
C ARG A 151 -33.88 -87.20 -35.19
N LEU A 152 -33.39 -86.31 -36.04
CA LEU A 152 -33.35 -86.51 -37.48
C LEU A 152 -32.33 -87.60 -37.86
N GLU A 153 -31.18 -87.64 -37.19
CA GLU A 153 -30.21 -88.75 -37.28
C GLU A 153 -30.75 -90.08 -36.75
N LEU A 154 -31.62 -90.05 -35.72
CA LEU A 154 -32.25 -91.26 -35.21
C LEU A 154 -33.36 -91.77 -36.14
N ALA A 155 -34.07 -90.86 -36.82
CA ALA A 155 -35.11 -91.18 -37.79
C ALA A 155 -34.55 -91.67 -39.15
N SER A 156 -33.32 -91.30 -39.50
CA SER A 156 -32.61 -91.84 -40.68
C SER A 156 -32.00 -93.23 -40.42
N ALA A 157 -32.04 -93.76 -39.20
CA ALA A 157 -31.41 -95.01 -38.78
C ALA A 157 -32.34 -96.25 -38.70
N THR A 158 -33.47 -96.28 -39.44
CA THR A 158 -34.27 -97.51 -39.67
C THR A 158 -34.14 -98.01 -41.12
N PRO A 159 -33.95 -99.31 -41.38
CA PRO A 159 -33.56 -99.79 -42.69
C PRO A 159 -34.76 -100.10 -43.59
N ALA A 160 -34.85 -99.42 -44.73
CA ALA A 160 -35.47 -99.95 -45.93
C ALA A 160 -34.62 -99.50 -47.12
N ALA A 161 -33.97 -100.48 -47.74
CA ALA A 161 -33.04 -100.32 -48.82
C ALA A 161 -33.74 -100.09 -50.16
N ALA A 162 -32.99 -99.43 -51.05
CA ALA A 162 -33.02 -99.57 -52.51
C ALA A 162 -34.22 -98.86 -53.22
N ASN A 163 -34.03 -97.99 -54.20
CA ASN A 163 -33.10 -98.10 -55.33
C ASN A 163 -32.94 -96.77 -56.09
N SER A 164 -31.77 -96.63 -56.73
CA SER A 164 -31.51 -96.02 -58.05
C SER A 164 -32.08 -94.63 -58.37
N ALA A 165 -31.20 -93.67 -58.61
CA ALA A 165 -30.86 -93.27 -59.98
C ALA A 165 -29.99 -92.03 -59.97
N GLU A 166 -28.75 -92.26 -60.35
CA GLU A 166 -27.81 -91.32 -60.92
C GLU A 166 -28.45 -90.53 -62.08
N GLN A 167 -28.49 -89.20 -61.99
CA GLN A 167 -28.48 -88.31 -63.14
C GLN A 167 -28.06 -86.88 -62.77
N LYS A 168 -26.84 -86.55 -63.17
CA LYS A 168 -26.30 -85.20 -63.37
C LYS A 168 -26.96 -84.62 -64.63
N PRO A 169 -27.45 -83.37 -64.61
CA PRO A 169 -26.74 -82.29 -65.33
C PRO A 169 -26.74 -80.98 -64.52
N LYS A 170 -25.57 -80.37 -64.31
CA LYS A 170 -25.05 -79.16 -64.98
C LYS A 170 -25.83 -77.85 -64.69
N PRO A 171 -25.11 -76.76 -64.39
CA PRO A 171 -25.63 -75.57 -63.72
C PRO A 171 -26.27 -74.62 -64.73
N ARG A 172 -27.31 -73.90 -64.28
CA ARG A 172 -27.88 -72.76 -65.02
C ARG A 172 -27.66 -71.49 -64.22
N SER A 173 -26.71 -70.73 -64.71
CA SER A 173 -26.52 -69.30 -64.57
C SER A 173 -27.80 -68.50 -64.79
N ILE A 174 -28.10 -67.62 -63.85
CA ILE A 174 -28.73 -66.30 -64.02
C ILE A 174 -28.00 -65.45 -62.97
N ASP A 175 -26.95 -64.74 -63.35
CA ASP A 175 -26.94 -63.50 -64.12
C ASP A 175 -27.48 -62.31 -63.32
N GLU A 176 -26.73 -61.25 -63.50
CA GLU A 176 -26.63 -60.02 -62.76
C GLU A 176 -27.95 -59.26 -62.72
N SER A 177 -28.19 -58.59 -61.61
CA SER A 177 -28.87 -57.30 -61.63
C SER A 177 -27.98 -56.30 -60.91
N GLU A 178 -26.90 -55.92 -61.62
CA GLU A 178 -26.57 -54.51 -61.70
C GLU A 178 -27.83 -53.77 -62.16
N THR A 179 -28.40 -52.96 -61.28
CA THR A 179 -29.14 -51.77 -61.71
C THR A 179 -28.16 -50.62 -61.64
N ASP A 180 -27.45 -50.42 -62.74
CA ASP A 180 -27.00 -49.11 -63.18
C ASP A 180 -27.98 -48.61 -64.27
N GLU A 181 -27.91 -47.32 -64.57
CA GLU A 181 -28.84 -46.45 -65.31
C GLU A 181 -29.86 -45.74 -64.41
N SER A 182 -29.59 -44.49 -64.01
CA SER A 182 -29.54 -43.40 -64.97
C SER A 182 -28.49 -42.35 -64.61
N GLU A 183 -27.48 -42.23 -65.47
CA GLU A 183 -26.74 -41.00 -65.66
C GLU A 183 -27.69 -39.85 -65.99
N GLN A 184 -27.51 -38.70 -65.34
CA GLN A 184 -27.29 -37.41 -65.98
C GLN A 184 -27.30 -36.32 -64.91
N HIS A 185 -26.13 -35.79 -64.56
CA HIS A 185 -25.85 -34.35 -64.55
C HIS A 185 -24.34 -34.11 -64.39
N GLY A 186 -23.69 -33.82 -65.53
CA GLY A 186 -22.58 -32.88 -65.67
C GLY A 186 -21.44 -32.93 -64.65
N ASN A 187 -20.64 -33.98 -64.65
CA ASN A 187 -19.37 -33.97 -63.92
C ASN A 187 -18.28 -33.26 -64.75
N ARG A 188 -18.21 -31.92 -64.63
CA ARG A 188 -17.05 -31.14 -65.07
C ARG A 188 -15.91 -31.47 -64.11
N LYS A 189 -14.91 -32.24 -64.58
CA LYS A 189 -13.70 -32.58 -63.81
C LYS A 189 -12.90 -31.31 -63.50
N GLU A 190 -13.18 -30.64 -62.39
CA GLU A 190 -12.18 -29.83 -61.72
C GLU A 190 -11.14 -30.76 -61.10
N PRO A 191 -9.84 -30.47 -61.23
CA PRO A 191 -8.80 -31.41 -60.84
C PRO A 191 -8.87 -31.69 -59.33
N PRO A 192 -8.61 -32.93 -58.89
CA PRO A 192 -8.64 -33.32 -57.47
C PRO A 192 -7.61 -32.58 -56.59
N LYS A 193 -6.72 -31.79 -57.19
CA LYS A 193 -5.75 -30.93 -56.50
C LYS A 193 -6.42 -29.72 -55.83
N ASP A 194 -7.53 -29.22 -56.38
CA ASP A 194 -8.14 -27.97 -55.91
C ASP A 194 -8.93 -28.17 -54.60
N LYS A 195 -9.56 -29.35 -54.43
CA LYS A 195 -10.23 -29.72 -53.17
C LYS A 195 -9.23 -29.94 -52.03
N ASN A 196 -8.09 -30.56 -52.32
CA ASN A 196 -7.02 -30.76 -51.34
C ASN A 196 -6.33 -29.44 -50.97
N LEU A 197 -6.15 -28.53 -51.94
CA LEU A 197 -5.60 -27.20 -51.71
C LEU A 197 -6.53 -26.35 -50.83
N LEU A 198 -7.84 -26.40 -51.07
CA LEU A 198 -8.83 -25.67 -50.27
C LEU A 198 -8.89 -26.20 -48.82
N HIS A 199 -8.89 -27.52 -48.64
CA HIS A 199 -8.81 -28.11 -47.30
C HIS A 199 -7.50 -27.74 -46.59
N PHE A 200 -6.37 -27.75 -47.29
CA PHE A 200 -5.08 -27.33 -46.73
C PHE A 200 -5.09 -25.86 -46.29
N ALA A 201 -5.59 -24.95 -47.14
CA ALA A 201 -5.74 -23.54 -46.80
C ALA A 201 -6.68 -23.31 -45.61
N GLN A 202 -7.75 -24.11 -45.50
CA GLN A 202 -8.65 -24.04 -44.35
C GLN A 202 -7.99 -24.52 -43.06
N VAL A 203 -7.19 -25.59 -43.11
CA VAL A 203 -6.44 -26.08 -41.94
C VAL A 203 -5.35 -25.09 -41.53
N GLU A 204 -4.65 -24.46 -42.48
CA GLU A 204 -3.66 -23.42 -42.18
C GLU A 204 -4.31 -22.21 -41.52
N ALA A 205 -5.48 -21.77 -41.99
CA ALA A 205 -6.21 -20.66 -41.37
C ALA A 205 -6.60 -20.95 -39.92
N LEU A 206 -7.08 -22.17 -39.63
CA LEU A 206 -7.42 -22.57 -38.26
C LEU A 206 -6.19 -22.65 -37.35
N HIS A 207 -5.08 -23.18 -37.86
CA HIS A 207 -3.83 -23.26 -37.12
C HIS A 207 -3.25 -21.87 -36.85
N GLU A 208 -3.35 -20.95 -37.81
CA GLU A 208 -2.91 -19.57 -37.63
C GLU A 208 -3.81 -18.80 -36.64
N ASP A 209 -5.11 -19.06 -36.63
CA ASP A 209 -6.02 -18.52 -35.62
C ASP A 209 -5.74 -19.06 -34.21
N GLU A 210 -5.44 -20.36 -34.08
CA GLU A 210 -5.04 -20.95 -32.80
C GLU A 210 -3.70 -20.38 -32.31
N LYS A 211 -2.74 -20.20 -33.21
CA LYS A 211 -1.45 -19.55 -32.91
C LYS A 211 -1.64 -18.11 -32.45
N LYS A 212 -2.49 -17.33 -33.13
CA LYS A 212 -2.84 -15.96 -32.72
C LYS A 212 -3.50 -15.93 -31.34
N ARG A 213 -4.45 -16.83 -31.07
CA ARG A 213 -5.10 -16.93 -29.75
C ARG A 213 -4.11 -17.29 -28.65
N SER A 214 -3.19 -18.21 -28.91
CA SER A 214 -2.14 -18.57 -27.96
C SER A 214 -1.20 -17.38 -27.71
N GLN A 215 -0.82 -16.67 -28.77
CA GLN A 215 0.06 -15.52 -28.68
C GLN A 215 -0.58 -14.34 -27.92
N GLN A 216 -1.87 -14.09 -28.15
CA GLN A 216 -2.65 -13.12 -27.36
C GLN A 216 -2.69 -13.49 -25.88
N LYS A 217 -2.95 -14.76 -25.54
CA LYS A 217 -2.92 -15.22 -24.14
C LYS A 217 -1.55 -15.04 -23.50
N ILE A 218 -0.47 -15.31 -24.22
CA ILE A 218 0.90 -15.11 -23.73
C ILE A 218 1.16 -13.63 -23.48
N GLU A 219 0.71 -12.75 -24.37
CA GLU A 219 0.84 -11.30 -24.22
C GLU A 219 0.05 -10.80 -23.00
N ASP A 220 -1.20 -11.23 -22.84
CA ASP A 220 -2.05 -10.88 -21.69
C ASP A 220 -1.42 -11.35 -20.37
N LEU A 221 -0.93 -12.59 -20.33
CA LEU A 221 -0.25 -13.14 -19.15
C LEU A 221 1.06 -12.40 -18.85
N SER A 222 1.81 -12.02 -19.88
CA SER A 222 3.05 -11.26 -19.74
C SER A 222 2.77 -9.87 -19.17
N ARG A 223 1.72 -9.20 -19.67
CA ARG A 223 1.27 -7.91 -19.15
C ARG A 223 0.85 -8.02 -17.68
N LEU A 224 0.04 -9.02 -17.34
CA LEU A 224 -0.39 -9.23 -15.95
C LEU A 224 0.79 -9.53 -15.01
N LEU A 225 1.79 -10.29 -15.51
CA LEU A 225 3.01 -10.56 -14.76
C LEU A 225 3.82 -9.28 -14.52
N GLU A 226 3.97 -8.43 -15.53
CA GLU A 226 4.66 -7.13 -15.40
C GLU A 226 3.95 -6.20 -14.42
N GLU A 227 2.63 -6.08 -14.53
CA GLU A 227 1.80 -5.31 -13.59
C GLU A 227 1.98 -5.83 -12.15
N SER A 228 1.91 -7.16 -11.96
CA SER A 228 2.14 -7.80 -10.66
C SER A 228 3.56 -7.55 -10.12
N GLN A 229 4.58 -7.65 -10.97
CA GLN A 229 5.96 -7.38 -10.59
C GLN A 229 6.17 -5.91 -10.21
N SER A 230 5.54 -4.97 -10.94
CA SER A 230 5.59 -3.54 -10.64
C SER A 230 5.00 -3.24 -9.27
N ILE A 231 3.80 -3.78 -8.98
CA ILE A 231 3.15 -3.66 -7.68
C ILE A 231 4.03 -4.29 -6.58
N ASN A 232 4.62 -5.45 -6.83
CA ASN A 232 5.50 -6.12 -5.87
C ASN A 232 6.74 -5.27 -5.54
N ARG A 233 7.34 -4.61 -6.54
CA ARG A 233 8.46 -3.66 -6.33
C ARG A 233 8.03 -2.49 -5.46
N LEU A 234 6.87 -1.88 -5.74
CA LEU A 234 6.35 -0.78 -4.93
C LEU A 234 6.09 -1.23 -3.48
N ASN A 235 5.45 -2.39 -3.29
CA ASN A 235 5.20 -2.96 -1.97
C ASN A 235 6.50 -3.21 -1.21
N LYS A 236 7.56 -3.70 -1.87
CA LYS A 236 8.89 -3.86 -1.24
C LYS A 236 9.48 -2.53 -0.77
N ILE A 237 9.32 -1.46 -1.55
CA ILE A 237 9.78 -0.12 -1.16
C ILE A 237 9.02 0.36 0.07
N GLN A 238 7.69 0.24 0.07
CA GLN A 238 6.85 0.63 1.21
C GLN A 238 7.19 -0.16 2.47
N VAL A 239 7.33 -1.49 2.37
CA VAL A 239 7.72 -2.34 3.50
C VAL A 239 9.09 -1.94 4.06
N ASN A 240 10.04 -1.58 3.19
CA ASN A 240 11.35 -1.11 3.65
C ASN A 240 11.26 0.25 4.34
N GLY A 241 10.44 1.18 3.83
CA GLY A 241 10.17 2.47 4.47
C GLY A 241 9.55 2.29 5.86
N LEU A 242 8.46 1.54 5.95
CA LEU A 242 7.78 1.24 7.22
C LEU A 242 8.70 0.54 8.23
N LYS A 243 9.60 -0.34 7.78
CA LYS A 243 10.60 -0.96 8.66
C LYS A 243 11.59 0.05 9.23
N GLU A 244 11.99 1.06 8.46
CA GLU A 244 12.87 2.10 8.98
C GLU A 244 12.12 3.04 9.93
N ASP A 245 10.86 3.37 9.64
CA ASP A 245 10.02 4.16 10.54
C ASP A 245 9.80 3.43 11.88
N ILE A 246 9.54 2.12 11.86
CA ILE A 246 9.45 1.30 13.07
C ILE A 246 10.77 1.34 13.84
N ARG A 247 11.91 1.20 13.16
CA ARG A 247 13.22 1.30 13.83
C ARG A 247 13.45 2.68 14.44
N GLU A 248 13.02 3.75 13.77
CA GLU A 248 13.16 5.10 14.30
C GLU A 248 12.26 5.36 15.51
N LEU A 249 11.03 4.84 15.47
CA LEU A 249 10.10 4.87 16.61
C LEU A 249 10.64 4.03 17.78
N GLU A 250 11.21 2.86 17.53
CA GLU A 250 11.85 2.04 18.56
C GLU A 250 13.06 2.74 19.18
N ARG A 251 13.90 3.41 18.37
CA ARG A 251 15.02 4.22 18.86
C ARG A 251 14.50 5.39 19.71
N SER A 252 13.48 6.11 19.23
CA SER A 252 12.90 7.27 19.91
C SER A 252 12.28 6.90 21.24
N ARG A 253 11.48 5.82 21.28
CA ARG A 253 10.91 5.31 22.53
C ARG A 253 11.98 4.90 23.54
N LYS A 254 13.04 4.22 23.09
CA LYS A 254 14.14 3.85 23.99
C LYS A 254 14.96 5.05 24.48
N ARG A 255 14.96 6.18 23.74
CA ARG A 255 15.54 7.45 24.19
C ARG A 255 14.66 8.13 25.24
N GLU A 256 13.34 8.03 25.13
CA GLU A 256 12.39 8.53 26.15
C GLU A 256 12.51 7.75 27.47
N ASP A 257 12.75 6.44 27.41
CA ASP A 257 13.00 5.60 28.58
C ASP A 257 14.45 5.70 29.11
N ALA A 258 15.35 6.40 28.41
CA ALA A 258 16.74 6.54 28.82
C ALA A 258 16.84 7.46 30.05
N ASN A 259 17.64 7.05 31.04
CA ASN A 259 17.85 7.85 32.24
C ASN A 259 18.67 9.11 31.90
N LEU A 260 17.97 10.21 31.60
CA LEU A 260 18.56 11.48 31.18
C LEU A 260 19.51 12.07 32.25
N ASP A 261 19.33 11.73 33.52
CA ASP A 261 20.24 12.13 34.60
C ASP A 261 21.62 11.45 34.48
N TYR A 262 21.65 10.19 34.05
CA TYR A 262 22.91 9.51 33.75
C TYR A 262 23.57 10.08 32.51
N LEU A 263 22.80 10.32 31.44
CA LEU A 263 23.31 10.94 30.21
C LEU A 263 23.89 12.33 30.50
N LYS A 264 23.21 13.13 31.32
CA LYS A 264 23.69 14.44 31.78
C LYS A 264 25.06 14.31 32.45
N ASN A 265 25.23 13.38 33.38
CA ASN A 265 26.50 13.18 34.08
C ASN A 265 27.63 12.70 33.14
N VAL A 266 27.30 11.86 32.15
CA VAL A 266 28.25 11.40 31.12
C VAL A 266 28.65 12.54 30.18
N ILE A 267 27.70 13.39 29.78
CA ILE A 267 27.98 14.58 28.95
C ILE A 267 28.82 15.59 29.73
N VAL A 268 28.49 15.84 31.00
CA VAL A 268 29.30 16.72 31.88
C VAL A 268 30.73 16.20 31.96
N LYS A 269 30.94 14.90 32.22
CA LYS A 269 32.28 14.29 32.20
C LYS A 269 32.93 14.39 30.82
N TYR A 270 32.20 14.20 29.73
CA TYR A 270 32.71 14.34 28.36
C TYR A 270 33.16 15.77 28.05
N MET A 271 32.57 16.77 28.71
CA MET A 271 32.98 18.17 28.60
C MET A 271 34.14 18.53 29.52
N GLU A 272 34.19 17.98 30.73
CA GLU A 272 35.22 18.26 31.74
C GLU A 272 36.53 17.50 31.47
N THR A 273 36.44 16.22 31.11
CA THR A 273 37.59 15.40 30.75
C THR A 273 37.79 15.41 29.24
N HIS A 274 39.02 15.67 28.79
CA HIS A 274 39.40 15.57 27.37
C HIS A 274 39.44 14.12 26.85
N ASP A 275 38.91 13.17 27.63
CA ASP A 275 38.93 11.74 27.36
C ASP A 275 37.69 11.33 26.54
N LYS A 276 37.60 11.94 25.35
CA LYS A 276 36.44 11.84 24.46
C LYS A 276 36.27 10.43 23.87
N GLU A 277 37.36 9.68 23.75
CA GLU A 277 37.35 8.34 23.13
C GLU A 277 36.67 7.29 24.01
N ALA A 278 36.78 7.40 25.33
CA ALA A 278 36.16 6.45 26.27
C ALA A 278 34.67 6.71 26.50
N LEU A 279 34.24 7.97 26.42
CA LEU A 279 32.88 8.40 26.74
C LEU A 279 31.95 8.41 25.51
N LEU A 280 32.49 8.53 24.29
CA LEU A 280 31.70 8.48 23.05
C LEU A 280 30.93 7.16 22.86
N PRO A 281 31.49 5.96 23.13
CA PRO A 281 30.75 4.71 23.05
C PRO A 281 29.57 4.65 24.02
N VAL A 282 29.72 5.23 25.21
CA VAL A 282 28.67 5.28 26.24
C VAL A 282 27.52 6.18 25.76
N ILE A 283 27.82 7.38 25.28
CA ILE A 283 26.83 8.30 24.71
C ILE A 283 26.13 7.68 23.49
N SER A 284 26.90 7.04 22.61
CA SER A 284 26.37 6.32 21.44
C SER A 284 25.40 5.21 21.82
N THR A 285 25.63 4.54 22.94
CA THR A 285 24.76 3.45 23.42
C THR A 285 23.48 4.01 24.03
N ILE A 286 23.58 5.07 24.82
CA ILE A 286 22.41 5.70 25.47
C ILE A 286 21.49 6.36 24.43
N LEU A 287 22.07 7.10 23.47
CA LEU A 287 21.31 7.80 22.42
C LEU A 287 21.04 6.93 21.19
N GLN A 288 21.49 5.67 21.19
CA GLN A 288 21.33 4.69 20.11
C GLN A 288 21.67 5.27 18.75
N PHE A 289 22.89 5.76 18.60
CA PHE A 289 23.36 6.29 17.33
C PHE A 289 23.45 5.20 16.26
N ASN A 290 23.12 5.56 15.03
CA ASN A 290 23.36 4.72 13.87
C ASN A 290 24.87 4.64 13.61
N PRO A 291 25.43 3.49 13.17
CA PRO A 291 26.83 3.37 12.76
C PRO A 291 27.33 4.48 11.80
N GLN A 292 26.45 5.06 10.97
CA GLN A 292 26.79 6.22 10.14
C GLN A 292 27.07 7.49 10.97
N GLU A 293 26.27 7.74 12.02
CA GLU A 293 26.42 8.91 12.90
C GLU A 293 27.67 8.80 13.75
N VAL A 294 27.93 7.60 14.30
CA VAL A 294 29.17 7.32 15.04
C VAL A 294 30.40 7.58 14.18
N SER A 295 30.35 7.18 12.90
CA SER A 295 31.44 7.41 11.94
C SER A 295 31.63 8.90 11.64
N ARG A 296 30.54 9.66 11.47
CA ARG A 296 30.61 11.12 11.30
C ARG A 296 31.25 11.81 12.51
N ILE A 297 30.86 11.40 13.71
CA ILE A 297 31.40 11.99 14.95
C ILE A 297 32.88 11.66 15.09
N LYS A 298 33.30 10.41 14.85
CA LYS A 298 34.73 10.02 14.87
C LYS A 298 35.56 10.77 13.84
N ASN A 299 35.03 10.95 12.63
CA ASN A 299 35.74 11.65 11.55
C ASN A 299 35.81 13.17 11.77
N ALA A 300 34.91 13.74 12.57
CA ALA A 300 34.94 15.16 12.95
C ALA A 300 35.92 15.46 14.11
N GLN A 301 36.49 14.45 14.77
CA GLN A 301 37.37 14.63 15.94
C GLN A 301 38.77 15.23 15.68
N PRO A 302 39.37 15.29 14.47
CA PRO A 302 40.75 15.77 14.38
C PRO A 302 40.93 17.30 14.22
N GLN A 303 39.89 18.15 14.08
CA GLN A 303 40.12 19.57 13.68
C GLN A 303 39.15 20.64 14.21
N SER A 304 38.20 20.38 15.11
CA SER A 304 37.24 21.43 15.52
C SER A 304 37.61 22.10 16.86
N PRO A 305 37.87 23.43 16.89
CA PRO A 305 37.80 24.17 18.14
C PRO A 305 36.36 24.07 18.64
N SER A 306 36.18 23.69 19.90
CA SER A 306 34.88 23.45 20.54
C SER A 306 33.80 24.42 20.03
N ILE A 307 32.73 23.85 19.46
CA ILE A 307 31.50 24.54 19.03
C ILE A 307 30.95 25.44 20.17
N TRP A 308 31.33 25.13 21.41
CA TRP A 308 31.00 25.85 22.63
C TRP A 308 31.79 27.14 22.87
N ASN A 309 32.97 27.33 22.26
CA ASN A 309 33.69 28.61 22.29
C ASN A 309 32.95 29.72 21.50
N LEU A 310 31.97 29.35 20.66
CA LEU A 310 31.07 30.31 20.01
C LEU A 310 29.89 30.77 20.90
N TRP A 311 29.52 30.00 21.93
CA TRP A 311 28.40 30.35 22.82
C TRP A 311 28.83 31.03 24.12
N SER A 312 30.10 30.91 24.52
CA SER A 312 30.65 31.54 25.73
C SER A 312 31.24 32.94 25.51
N SER A 313 31.29 33.44 24.28
CA SER A 313 31.87 34.76 23.99
C SER A 313 30.83 35.88 24.22
N PRO A 314 31.09 36.87 25.12
CA PRO A 314 30.17 37.98 25.34
C PRO A 314 29.98 38.77 24.04
N ARG A 315 28.74 38.87 23.53
CA ARG A 315 28.41 39.75 22.40
C ARG A 315 28.74 41.19 22.82
N LYS A 316 29.76 41.80 22.20
CA LYS A 316 30.00 43.24 22.31
C LYS A 316 28.77 43.99 21.75
N PRO A 317 28.30 45.07 22.39
CA PRO A 317 27.20 45.86 21.87
C PRO A 317 27.60 46.50 20.54
N ALA A 318 26.71 46.39 19.56
CA ALA A 318 26.87 46.95 18.22
C ALA A 318 27.09 48.46 18.29
N GLN A 319 28.21 48.94 17.76
CA GLN A 319 28.39 50.36 17.50
C GLN A 319 27.63 50.77 16.24
N ASP A 320 27.03 51.96 16.34
CA ASP A 320 26.12 52.62 15.41
C ASP A 320 26.49 52.53 13.92
N ILE A 321 25.52 52.10 13.12
CA ILE A 321 25.48 52.29 11.67
C ILE A 321 24.54 53.46 11.37
N THR A 322 24.95 54.68 11.73
CA THR A 322 24.28 55.91 11.28
C THR A 322 25.31 56.99 11.00
N THR A 323 26.01 56.87 9.87
CA THR A 323 26.64 58.03 9.20
C THR A 323 27.06 57.67 7.78
N ARG A 324 26.09 57.43 6.88
CA ARG A 324 26.37 57.58 5.43
C ARG A 324 25.10 57.80 4.61
N ARG A 325 24.52 59.00 4.69
CA ARG A 325 23.68 59.57 3.63
C ARG A 325 23.43 61.04 3.91
N LYS A 326 24.28 61.91 3.37
CA LYS A 326 23.99 63.31 2.99
C LYS A 326 25.23 63.94 2.37
N SER A 327 25.53 63.58 1.13
CA SER A 327 26.36 64.41 0.24
C SER A 327 26.07 64.01 -1.19
N GLN A 328 25.02 64.58 -1.80
CA GLN A 328 24.90 64.79 -3.25
C GLN A 328 23.56 65.46 -3.57
N THR A 329 23.50 66.76 -3.30
CA THR A 329 22.68 67.71 -4.06
C THR A 329 23.40 69.06 -3.99
N ASN A 330 24.39 69.28 -4.87
CA ASN A 330 24.57 70.61 -5.44
C ASN A 330 25.59 70.60 -6.59
N THR A 331 25.23 71.36 -7.61
CA THR A 331 26.08 72.12 -8.54
C THR A 331 26.19 71.60 -9.97
N GLN A 332 25.46 72.35 -10.82
CA GLN A 332 25.65 72.70 -12.23
C GLN A 332 25.38 71.67 -13.32
#